data_AF-A0A7J6UIA2-F1
#
_entry.id   AF-A0A7J6UIA2-F1
#
_cell.length_a   1.000
_cell.length_b   1.000
_cell.length_c   1.000
_cell.angle_alpha   90.00
_cell.angle_beta   90.00
_cell.angle_gamma   90.00
#
_symmetry.space_group_name_H-M   'P 1'
#
loop_
_entity.id
_entity.type
_entity.pdbx_description
1 polymer ?
#
loop_
_entity_poly.entity_id
_entity_poly.type
_entity_poly.pdbx_seq_one_letter_code
_entity_poly.pdbx_strand_id
1 'polypeptide(L)'
;AVMDFFKRLMDGGHLANDHWAEMASQLCLSCGRYLLYKPDTATRMDNLVERMWKLKNSATQALTASADVSLEDAYFHMKPRKTRFGVKGGDQDRPIMERLIRKFIFQDIYIMDEDEGLRLARKLPWEHHVVEEDGTVKIGEKCNEEDSEVYKWMKECVLDLNVHANYDCMYSLASLLSGLARFRPRFVIEVVDELMEEIQNGCEREDPRESSTRVRQIKLIGELYIYCVLDSATIFDLLYHLIGFGGATFFAASTADTAARTLEKCQIATGGPMGAIAEEDEEEGEDEDEDGSDSLTSKALLLPDVFRDPSNIDESPYSFFRATLVCNLLSACGPYFY
;
A
#
# COMPACT_ATOMS: atom_id res chain seq x y z
N ALA A 1 21.41 -13.24 29.19
CA ALA A 1 20.06 -12.67 29.37
C ALA A 1 19.31 -12.57 28.05
N VAL A 2 19.56 -11.57 27.19
CA VAL A 2 18.81 -11.36 25.92
C VAL A 2 18.89 -12.57 24.97
N MET A 3 20.09 -13.13 24.74
CA MET A 3 20.24 -14.34 23.89
C MET A 3 19.60 -15.60 24.50
N ASP A 4 19.50 -15.68 25.84
CA ASP A 4 18.85 -16.81 26.51
C ASP A 4 17.32 -16.70 26.37
N PHE A 5 16.79 -15.48 26.44
CA PHE A 5 15.40 -15.18 26.14
C PHE A 5 15.07 -15.48 24.67
N PHE A 6 15.88 -15.00 23.73
CA PHE A 6 15.69 -15.31 22.31
C PHE A 6 15.75 -16.82 22.01
N LYS A 7 16.65 -17.54 22.68
CA LYS A 7 16.70 -19.00 22.60
C LYS A 7 15.40 -19.65 23.12
N ARG A 8 14.85 -19.17 24.24
CA ARG A 8 13.58 -19.65 24.81
C ARG A 8 12.38 -19.41 23.89
N LEU A 9 12.37 -18.30 23.14
CA LEU A 9 11.32 -18.03 22.15
C LEU A 9 11.27 -19.10 21.03
N MET A 10 12.43 -19.68 20.69
CA MET A 10 12.55 -20.72 19.65
C MET A 10 12.49 -22.16 20.19
N ASP A 11 12.66 -22.35 21.49
CA ASP A 11 12.54 -23.65 22.14
C ASP A 11 11.05 -23.95 22.44
N GLY A 12 10.63 -25.22 22.41
CA GLY A 12 9.29 -25.62 22.88
C GLY A 12 8.10 -25.39 21.94
N GLY A 13 8.33 -25.03 20.67
CA GLY A 13 7.25 -24.83 19.68
C GLY A 13 6.51 -23.49 19.84
N HIS A 14 6.96 -22.61 20.74
CA HIS A 14 6.31 -21.33 20.98
C HIS A 14 6.36 -20.36 19.80
N LEU A 15 7.36 -20.47 18.93
CA LEU A 15 7.45 -19.70 17.68
C LEU A 15 6.33 -20.07 16.67
N ALA A 16 5.46 -21.04 16.97
CA ALA A 16 4.22 -21.28 16.20
C ALA A 16 3.08 -20.32 16.58
N ASN A 17 3.24 -19.53 17.65
CA ASN A 17 2.29 -18.49 18.04
C ASN A 17 2.74 -17.15 17.45
N ASP A 18 1.82 -16.44 16.79
CA ASP A 18 2.08 -15.15 16.13
C ASP A 18 2.72 -14.13 17.08
N HIS A 19 2.24 -14.02 18.33
CA HIS A 19 2.79 -13.09 19.31
C HIS A 19 4.26 -13.38 19.64
N TRP A 20 4.65 -14.66 19.66
CA TRP A 20 6.03 -15.05 19.96
C TRP A 20 6.95 -14.84 18.76
N ALA A 21 6.42 -15.04 17.55
CA ALA A 21 7.10 -14.69 16.30
C ALA A 21 7.34 -13.18 16.20
N GLU A 22 6.35 -12.35 16.52
CA GLU A 22 6.48 -10.88 16.55
C GLU A 22 7.46 -10.40 17.62
N MET A 23 7.42 -10.96 18.83
CA MET A 23 8.42 -10.63 19.86
C MET A 23 9.84 -10.99 19.41
N ALA A 24 9.99 -12.13 18.72
CA ALA A 24 11.28 -12.55 18.17
C ALA A 24 11.76 -11.59 17.06
N SER A 25 10.88 -11.19 16.14
CA SER A 25 11.20 -10.25 15.07
C SER A 25 11.58 -8.86 15.61
N GLN A 26 10.80 -8.32 16.55
CA GLN A 26 11.09 -7.02 17.19
C GLN A 26 12.40 -7.02 17.98
N LEU A 27 12.74 -8.13 18.65
CA LEU A 27 14.04 -8.26 19.33
C LEU A 27 15.19 -8.22 18.33
N CYS A 28 15.03 -8.88 17.18
CA CYS A 28 16.00 -8.90 16.09
C CYS A 28 16.17 -7.53 15.42
N LEU A 29 15.08 -6.78 15.22
CA LEU A 29 15.11 -5.43 14.65
C LEU A 29 15.81 -4.43 15.58
N SER A 30 15.52 -4.49 16.88
CA SER A 30 16.08 -3.55 17.87
C SER A 30 17.56 -3.80 18.19
N CYS A 31 17.93 -5.03 18.55
CA CYS A 31 19.27 -5.34 19.08
C CYS A 31 20.07 -6.39 18.28
N GLY A 32 19.49 -6.99 17.24
CA GLY A 32 20.10 -8.10 16.50
C GLY A 32 21.42 -7.73 15.81
N ARG A 33 21.50 -6.58 15.13
CA ARG A 33 22.73 -6.12 14.47
C ARG A 33 23.86 -5.84 15.46
N TYR A 34 23.53 -5.23 16.60
CA TYR A 34 24.51 -4.95 17.66
C TYR A 34 25.12 -6.24 18.21
N LEU A 35 24.29 -7.26 18.44
CA LEU A 35 24.74 -8.58 18.92
C LEU A 35 25.57 -9.34 17.88
N LEU A 36 25.32 -9.13 16.59
CA LEU A 36 26.12 -9.71 15.49
C LEU A 36 27.47 -9.01 15.30
N TYR A 37 27.60 -7.74 15.67
CA TYR A 37 28.86 -6.99 15.53
C TYR A 37 29.88 -7.32 16.62
N LYS A 38 29.42 -7.75 17.80
CA LYS A 38 30.30 -8.11 18.92
C LYS A 38 30.88 -9.52 18.75
N PRO A 39 32.22 -9.71 18.80
CA PRO A 39 32.84 -11.02 18.55
C PRO A 39 32.42 -12.09 19.56
N ASP A 40 32.18 -11.70 20.82
CA ASP A 40 31.77 -12.60 21.90
C ASP A 40 30.38 -13.21 21.70
N THR A 41 29.49 -12.50 20.99
CA THR A 41 28.09 -12.87 20.81
C THR A 41 27.72 -13.19 19.36
N ALA A 42 28.56 -12.83 18.39
CA ALA A 42 28.30 -12.95 16.96
C ALA A 42 27.95 -14.38 16.55
N THR A 43 28.81 -15.36 16.87
CA THR A 43 28.59 -16.77 16.50
C THR A 43 27.33 -17.33 17.14
N ARG A 44 27.03 -16.94 18.38
CA ARG A 44 25.86 -17.42 19.10
C ARG A 44 24.58 -16.83 18.51
N MET A 45 24.57 -15.53 18.23
CA MET A 45 23.43 -14.86 17.61
C MET A 45 23.19 -15.39 16.18
N ASP A 46 24.25 -15.61 15.40
CA ASP A 46 24.15 -16.13 14.03
C ASP A 46 23.43 -17.48 13.97
N ASN A 47 23.83 -18.41 14.84
CA ASN A 47 23.19 -19.72 14.97
C ASN A 47 21.72 -19.63 15.38
N LEU A 48 21.38 -18.67 16.26
CA LEU A 48 20.00 -18.46 16.71
C LEU A 48 19.14 -17.89 15.56
N VAL A 49 19.66 -16.97 14.77
CA VAL A 49 18.99 -16.41 13.58
C VAL A 49 18.76 -17.47 12.51
N GLU A 50 19.76 -18.34 12.25
CA GLU A 50 19.58 -19.46 11.34
C GLU A 50 18.56 -20.49 11.82
N ARG A 51 18.49 -20.70 13.15
CA ARG A 51 17.48 -21.56 13.74
C ARG A 51 16.08 -20.98 13.59
N MET A 52 15.92 -19.68 13.85
CA MET A 52 14.66 -18.95 13.62
C MET A 52 14.19 -19.12 12.17
N TRP A 53 15.10 -18.93 11.20
CA TRP A 53 14.79 -19.11 9.77
C TRP A 53 14.40 -20.55 9.41
N LYS A 54 15.08 -21.55 9.97
CA LYS A 54 14.76 -22.97 9.75
C LYS A 54 13.41 -23.35 10.36
N LEU A 55 13.09 -22.83 11.55
CA LEU A 55 11.81 -23.06 12.20
C LEU A 55 10.67 -22.43 11.40
N LYS A 56 10.84 -21.17 11.00
CA LYS A 56 9.88 -20.44 10.16
C LYS A 56 9.55 -21.21 8.87
N ASN A 57 10.56 -21.75 8.18
CA ASN A 57 10.37 -22.53 6.96
C ASN A 57 9.99 -24.01 7.19
N SER A 58 9.85 -24.45 8.44
CA SER A 58 9.44 -25.82 8.74
C SER A 58 7.92 -25.94 8.60
N ALA A 59 7.45 -27.03 7.99
CA ALA A 59 6.03 -27.28 7.69
C ALA A 59 5.12 -27.41 8.94
N THR A 60 5.70 -27.38 10.15
CA THR A 60 4.98 -27.43 11.43
C THR A 60 4.60 -26.07 11.99
N GLN A 61 5.00 -24.97 11.33
CA GLN A 61 4.65 -23.61 11.74
C GLN A 61 3.62 -23.00 10.78
N ALA A 62 2.34 -23.10 11.14
CA ALA A 62 1.28 -22.35 10.48
C ALA A 62 1.17 -20.96 11.13
N LEU A 63 2.14 -20.09 10.82
CA LEU A 63 2.11 -18.70 11.24
C LEU A 63 1.15 -17.89 10.38
N THR A 64 0.52 -16.87 10.95
CA THR A 64 -0.21 -15.88 10.15
C THR A 64 0.76 -15.18 9.21
N ALA A 65 0.30 -14.84 8.00
CA ALA A 65 1.13 -14.21 6.98
C ALA A 65 1.85 -12.94 7.50
N SER A 66 1.24 -12.19 8.42
CA SER A 66 1.85 -11.02 9.05
C SER A 66 3.08 -11.38 9.89
N ALA A 67 2.95 -12.37 10.78
CA ALA A 67 4.04 -12.85 11.61
C ALA A 67 5.17 -13.45 10.76
N ASP A 68 4.81 -14.16 9.68
CA ASP A 68 5.76 -14.72 8.71
C ASP A 68 6.60 -13.64 8.01
N VAL A 69 5.94 -12.57 7.54
CA VAL A 69 6.61 -11.38 6.96
C VAL A 69 7.50 -10.69 7.98
N SER A 70 7.03 -10.52 9.21
CA SER A 70 7.82 -9.88 10.27
C SER A 70 9.11 -10.65 10.56
N LEU A 71 9.06 -12.00 10.54
CA LEU A 71 10.22 -12.85 10.71
C LEU A 71 11.15 -12.80 9.49
N GLU A 72 10.60 -12.71 8.28
CA GLU A 72 11.38 -12.49 7.06
C GLU A 72 12.15 -11.18 7.12
N ASP A 73 11.45 -10.09 7.45
CA ASP A 73 12.04 -8.76 7.54
C ASP A 73 13.13 -8.71 8.61
N ALA A 74 12.87 -9.25 9.81
CA ALA A 74 13.86 -9.35 10.86
C ALA A 74 15.10 -10.16 10.44
N TYR A 75 14.90 -11.30 9.75
CA TYR A 75 16.01 -12.10 9.23
C TYR A 75 16.85 -11.32 8.23
N PHE A 76 16.22 -10.63 7.28
CA PHE A 76 16.93 -9.83 6.27
C PHE A 76 17.53 -8.54 6.85
N HIS A 77 16.99 -8.00 7.93
CA HIS A 77 17.60 -6.90 8.65
C HIS A 77 18.97 -7.30 9.24
N MET A 78 19.05 -8.51 9.81
CA MET A 78 20.27 -9.04 10.45
C MET A 78 21.28 -9.61 9.45
N LYS A 79 20.79 -10.42 8.51
CA LYS A 79 21.55 -10.91 7.35
C LYS A 79 20.99 -10.19 6.14
N PRO A 80 21.40 -8.92 5.87
CA PRO A 80 21.04 -8.27 4.63
C PRO A 80 21.36 -9.26 3.53
N ARG A 81 20.36 -9.59 2.70
CA ARG A 81 20.57 -10.44 1.53
C ARG A 81 21.81 -9.84 0.91
N LYS A 82 22.94 -10.57 0.89
CA LYS A 82 24.13 -10.12 0.15
C LYS A 82 23.56 -9.80 -1.19
N THR A 83 23.48 -8.52 -1.48
CA THR A 83 22.64 -8.07 -2.55
C THR A 83 23.24 -8.72 -3.76
N ARG A 84 22.54 -9.73 -4.26
CA ARG A 84 22.49 -9.99 -5.67
C ARG A 84 21.71 -8.79 -6.24
N PHE A 85 22.29 -7.59 -6.11
CA PHE A 85 22.07 -6.44 -6.97
C PHE A 85 22.64 -6.72 -8.36
N GLY A 86 23.17 -7.93 -8.59
CA GLY A 86 22.93 -8.62 -9.86
C GLY A 86 21.87 -9.68 -9.61
N VAL A 87 20.62 -9.41 -9.98
CA VAL A 87 19.71 -10.48 -10.42
C VAL A 87 20.58 -11.38 -11.30
N LYS A 88 20.71 -12.66 -10.95
CA LYS A 88 21.37 -13.61 -11.85
C LYS A 88 20.47 -13.66 -13.11
N GLY A 89 20.83 -12.85 -14.11
CA GLY A 89 20.12 -12.69 -15.38
C GLY A 89 19.05 -11.59 -15.47
N GLY A 90 19.08 -10.53 -14.65
CA GLY A 90 17.94 -9.59 -14.62
C GLY A 90 18.11 -8.26 -15.32
N ASP A 91 19.20 -7.52 -15.10
CA ASP A 91 19.30 -6.16 -15.63
C ASP A 91 20.23 -6.09 -16.85
N GLN A 92 21.26 -6.95 -16.92
CA GLN A 92 22.18 -6.99 -18.07
C GLN A 92 21.58 -7.70 -19.30
N ASP A 93 20.56 -8.54 -19.11
CA ASP A 93 19.88 -9.26 -20.19
C ASP A 93 18.68 -8.45 -20.75
N ARG A 94 18.28 -7.38 -20.05
CA ARG A 94 17.21 -6.48 -20.50
C ARG A 94 17.70 -5.57 -21.63
N PRO A 95 16.84 -5.24 -22.61
CA PRO A 95 17.17 -4.28 -23.64
C PRO A 95 17.59 -2.93 -23.04
N ILE A 96 18.48 -2.22 -23.74
CA ILE A 96 19.09 -0.97 -23.28
C ILE A 96 18.00 0.08 -22.95
N MET A 97 16.92 0.09 -23.73
CA MET A 97 15.81 1.02 -23.55
C MET A 97 15.05 0.77 -22.25
N GLU A 98 14.77 -0.49 -21.91
CA GLU A 98 14.10 -0.84 -20.66
C GLU A 98 14.95 -0.41 -19.44
N ARG A 99 16.27 -0.63 -19.48
CA ARG A 99 17.17 -0.15 -18.43
C ARG A 99 17.17 1.36 -18.27
N LEU A 100 17.13 2.08 -19.40
CA LEU A 100 17.11 3.55 -19.38
C LEU A 100 15.83 4.05 -18.73
N ILE A 101 14.68 3.46 -19.08
CA ILE A 101 13.38 3.80 -18.49
C ILE A 101 13.38 3.47 -16.99
N ARG A 102 13.90 2.30 -16.60
CA ARG A 102 14.02 1.90 -15.19
C ARG A 102 14.89 2.87 -14.39
N LYS A 103 16.06 3.25 -14.91
CA LYS A 103 16.93 4.25 -14.26
C LYS A 103 16.22 5.61 -14.16
N PHE A 104 15.52 6.01 -15.22
CA PHE A 104 14.77 7.24 -15.26
C PHE A 104 13.70 7.30 -14.16
N ILE A 105 12.86 6.28 -14.06
CA ILE A 105 11.74 6.23 -13.10
C ILE A 105 12.21 6.04 -11.65
N PHE A 106 13.19 5.17 -11.38
CA PHE A 106 13.55 4.85 -9.99
C PHE A 106 14.67 5.70 -9.40
N GLN A 107 15.39 6.48 -10.21
CA GLN A 107 16.54 7.26 -9.73
C GLN A 107 16.47 8.71 -10.21
N ASP A 108 16.40 8.93 -11.52
CA ASP A 108 16.62 10.27 -12.07
C ASP A 108 15.42 11.19 -11.79
N ILE A 109 14.18 10.69 -11.83
CA ILE A 109 12.96 11.50 -11.64
C ILE A 109 12.92 12.25 -10.29
N TYR A 110 13.57 11.71 -9.26
CA TYR A 110 13.56 12.27 -7.91
C TYR A 110 14.60 13.39 -7.71
N ILE A 111 15.57 13.50 -8.62
CA ILE A 111 16.67 14.47 -8.53
C ILE A 111 16.48 15.58 -9.57
N MET A 112 15.78 15.28 -10.66
CA MET A 112 15.56 16.18 -11.78
C MET A 112 14.42 17.17 -11.54
N ASP A 113 14.47 18.28 -12.28
CA ASP A 113 13.37 19.24 -12.35
C ASP A 113 12.18 18.67 -13.15
N GLU A 114 10.95 19.10 -12.82
CA GLU A 114 9.72 18.56 -13.40
C GLU A 114 9.69 18.70 -14.94
N ASP A 115 10.11 19.88 -15.43
CA ASP A 115 10.20 20.17 -16.87
C ASP A 115 11.26 19.32 -17.59
N GLU A 116 12.35 18.99 -16.89
CA GLU A 116 13.41 18.16 -17.46
C GLU A 116 12.99 16.70 -17.55
N GLY A 117 12.35 16.18 -16.49
CA GLY A 117 11.77 14.86 -16.46
C GLY A 117 10.72 14.67 -17.57
N LEU A 118 9.79 15.62 -17.70
CA LEU A 118 8.77 15.59 -18.75
C LEU A 118 9.38 15.67 -20.16
N ARG A 119 10.42 16.49 -20.35
CA ARG A 119 11.11 16.60 -21.64
C ARG A 119 11.80 15.30 -22.03
N LEU A 120 12.41 14.60 -21.07
CA LEU A 120 13.01 13.29 -21.31
C LEU A 120 11.96 12.23 -21.64
N ALA A 121 10.88 12.15 -20.86
CA ALA A 121 9.80 11.20 -21.13
C ALA A 121 9.19 11.40 -22.52
N ARG A 122 9.01 12.64 -22.96
CA ARG A 122 8.49 12.94 -24.32
C ARG A 122 9.44 12.55 -25.45
N LYS A 123 10.75 12.51 -25.19
CA LYS A 123 11.78 12.14 -26.18
C LYS A 123 11.94 10.63 -26.33
N LEU A 124 11.30 9.82 -25.48
CA LEU A 124 11.30 8.37 -25.64
C LEU A 124 10.64 7.98 -26.98
N PRO A 125 11.11 6.91 -27.64
CA PRO A 125 10.48 6.44 -28.87
C PRO A 125 9.21 5.67 -28.52
N TRP A 126 8.10 6.41 -28.43
CA TRP A 126 6.77 5.85 -28.15
C TRP A 126 6.17 5.08 -29.32
N GLU A 127 6.72 5.23 -30.52
CA GLU A 127 6.24 4.54 -31.71
C GLU A 127 6.67 3.07 -31.72
N HIS A 128 5.81 2.20 -32.25
CA HIS A 128 6.15 0.79 -32.42
C HIS A 128 7.13 0.63 -33.60
N HIS A 129 8.32 0.17 -33.26
CA HIS A 129 9.40 -0.07 -34.18
C HIS A 129 9.52 -1.57 -34.43
N VAL A 130 9.16 -2.03 -35.62
CA VAL A 130 9.34 -3.42 -36.04
C VAL A 130 10.73 -3.56 -36.61
N VAL A 131 11.53 -4.46 -36.03
CA VAL A 131 12.80 -4.90 -36.62
C VAL A 131 12.47 -6.00 -37.63
N GLU A 132 12.63 -5.70 -38.93
CA GLU A 132 12.51 -6.71 -39.97
C GLU A 132 13.71 -7.70 -39.91
N GLU A 133 13.57 -8.87 -40.54
CA GLU A 133 14.63 -9.91 -40.60
C GLU A 133 15.97 -9.39 -41.16
N ASP A 134 15.93 -8.31 -41.94
CA ASP A 134 17.09 -7.63 -42.53
C ASP A 134 17.77 -6.62 -41.58
N GLY A 135 17.32 -6.50 -40.32
CA GLY A 135 17.85 -5.56 -39.32
C GLY A 135 17.42 -4.11 -39.53
N THR A 136 16.49 -3.86 -40.46
CA THR A 136 15.96 -2.52 -40.73
C THR A 136 14.80 -2.23 -39.79
N VAL A 137 14.85 -1.09 -39.10
CA VAL A 137 13.77 -0.64 -38.22
C VAL A 137 12.77 0.17 -39.03
N LYS A 138 11.54 -0.33 -39.17
CA LYS A 138 10.43 0.42 -39.77
C LYS A 138 9.39 0.75 -38.72
N ILE A 139 8.77 1.93 -38.87
CA ILE A 139 7.56 2.29 -38.12
C ILE A 139 6.45 1.42 -38.69
N GLY A 140 5.84 0.57 -37.85
CA GLY A 140 4.80 -0.35 -38.30
C GLY A 140 3.60 0.40 -38.89
N GLU A 141 3.15 0.01 -40.08
CA GLU A 141 2.11 0.72 -40.85
C GLU A 141 0.71 0.69 -40.18
N LYS A 142 0.52 -0.11 -39.13
CA LYS A 142 -0.77 -0.35 -38.43
C LYS A 142 -0.56 -0.71 -36.95
N CYS A 143 0.17 0.11 -36.21
CA CYS A 143 0.41 -0.18 -34.79
C CYS A 143 -0.19 0.94 -33.94
N ASN A 144 -1.09 0.58 -33.03
CA ASN A 144 -1.50 1.50 -31.97
C ASN A 144 -0.28 1.80 -31.08
N GLU A 145 -0.26 2.96 -30.42
CA GLU A 145 0.84 3.34 -29.52
C GLU A 145 1.06 2.32 -28.38
N GLU A 146 -0.01 1.60 -28.01
CA GLU A 146 -0.06 0.56 -26.98
C GLU A 146 0.82 -0.66 -27.28
N ASP A 147 1.10 -0.92 -28.56
CA ASP A 147 1.89 -2.08 -28.95
C ASP A 147 3.39 -1.84 -28.79
N SER A 148 3.82 -0.59 -28.59
CA SER A 148 5.22 -0.23 -28.41
C SER A 148 5.82 -0.88 -27.17
N GLU A 149 7.02 -1.45 -27.31
CA GLU A 149 7.76 -2.03 -26.18
C GLU A 149 8.07 -0.96 -25.12
N VAL A 150 8.39 0.26 -25.54
CA VAL A 150 8.65 1.40 -24.66
C VAL A 150 7.41 1.78 -23.86
N TYR A 151 6.24 1.74 -24.49
CA TYR A 151 4.97 1.99 -23.83
C TYR A 151 4.74 1.01 -22.69
N LYS A 152 4.95 -0.29 -22.95
CA LYS A 152 4.82 -1.37 -21.96
C LYS A 152 5.83 -1.23 -20.83
N TRP A 153 7.12 -1.06 -21.14
CA TRP A 153 8.15 -0.90 -20.11
C TRP A 153 7.95 0.34 -19.24
N MET A 154 7.51 1.45 -19.85
CA MET A 154 7.20 2.67 -19.09
C MET A 154 6.02 2.41 -18.15
N LYS A 155 4.95 1.80 -18.63
CA LYS A 155 3.78 1.45 -17.81
C LYS A 155 4.17 0.54 -16.65
N GLU A 156 4.87 -0.55 -16.93
CA GLU A 156 5.39 -1.49 -15.93
C GLU A 156 6.28 -0.79 -14.89
N CYS A 157 7.16 0.12 -15.30
CA CYS A 157 8.04 0.83 -14.35
C CYS A 157 7.28 1.84 -13.48
N VAL A 158 6.26 2.51 -14.03
CA VAL A 158 5.42 3.46 -13.28
C VAL A 158 4.56 2.71 -12.25
N LEU A 159 4.05 1.53 -12.59
CA LEU A 159 3.23 0.69 -11.71
C LEU A 159 4.05 -0.15 -10.72
N ASP A 160 5.35 -0.39 -11.00
CA ASP A 160 6.28 -1.10 -10.09
C ASP A 160 6.62 -0.24 -8.86
N LEU A 161 5.65 -0.14 -7.94
CA LEU A 161 5.72 0.62 -6.67
C LEU A 161 6.35 -0.19 -5.52
N ASN A 162 7.21 -1.15 -5.86
CA ASN A 162 7.95 -1.97 -4.90
C ASN A 162 9.08 -1.17 -4.22
N VAL A 163 9.96 -1.84 -3.47
CA VAL A 163 11.00 -1.23 -2.59
C VAL A 163 11.80 -0.08 -3.23
N HIS A 164 11.91 -0.05 -4.56
CA HIS A 164 12.62 0.98 -5.32
C HIS A 164 11.88 2.32 -5.45
N ALA A 165 10.57 2.34 -5.24
CA ALA A 165 9.77 3.55 -5.27
C ALA A 165 9.94 4.36 -3.97
N ASN A 166 10.34 5.62 -4.11
CA ASN A 166 10.54 6.51 -2.97
C ASN A 166 9.19 7.07 -2.48
N TYR A 167 8.72 6.62 -1.31
CA TYR A 167 7.44 7.02 -0.73
C TYR A 167 7.30 8.55 -0.57
N ASP A 168 8.39 9.23 -0.20
CA ASP A 168 8.37 10.68 0.04
C ASP A 168 8.28 11.48 -1.26
N CYS A 169 8.81 10.92 -2.35
CA CYS A 169 8.89 11.59 -3.65
C CYS A 169 7.86 11.05 -4.66
N MET A 170 6.74 10.51 -4.20
CA MET A 170 5.63 10.05 -5.06
C MET A 170 5.02 11.19 -5.88
N TYR A 171 5.10 12.43 -5.39
CA TYR A 171 4.66 13.63 -6.12
C TYR A 171 5.37 13.79 -7.48
N SER A 172 6.65 13.41 -7.59
CA SER A 172 7.42 13.50 -8.84
C SER A 172 6.82 12.61 -9.94
N LEU A 173 6.30 11.43 -9.56
CA LEU A 173 5.66 10.51 -10.48
C LEU A 173 4.29 11.05 -10.93
N ALA A 174 3.51 11.61 -10.00
CA ALA A 174 2.23 12.25 -10.31
C ALA A 174 2.40 13.48 -11.22
N SER A 175 3.41 14.31 -10.96
CA SER A 175 3.79 15.45 -11.79
C SER A 175 4.14 15.02 -13.22
N LEU A 176 4.94 13.96 -13.36
CA LEU A 176 5.27 13.40 -14.67
C LEU A 176 4.02 12.92 -15.42
N LEU A 177 3.13 12.18 -14.77
CA LEU A 177 1.89 11.68 -15.37
C LEU A 177 0.96 12.83 -15.78
N SER A 178 0.82 13.85 -14.94
CA SER A 178 0.09 15.09 -15.23
C SER A 178 0.63 15.82 -16.46
N GLY A 179 1.95 15.98 -16.54
CA GLY A 179 2.61 16.56 -17.71
C GLY A 179 2.42 15.71 -18.97
N LEU A 180 2.48 14.39 -18.83
CA LEU A 180 2.36 13.45 -19.94
C LEU A 180 0.92 13.36 -20.46
N ALA A 181 -0.09 13.57 -19.62
CA ALA A 181 -1.51 13.54 -19.99
C ALA A 181 -1.85 14.51 -21.13
N ARG A 182 -1.13 15.64 -21.23
CA ARG A 182 -1.30 16.63 -22.32
C ARG A 182 -0.85 16.12 -23.69
N PHE A 183 0.11 15.20 -23.72
CA PHE A 183 0.71 14.68 -24.95
C PHE A 183 0.22 13.27 -25.27
N ARG A 184 -0.03 12.45 -24.25
CA ARG A 184 -0.39 11.04 -24.32
C ARG A 184 -1.49 10.72 -23.29
N PRO A 185 -2.72 11.24 -23.46
CA PRO A 185 -3.79 11.05 -22.48
C PRO A 185 -4.16 9.58 -22.29
N ARG A 186 -4.15 8.78 -23.37
CA ARG A 186 -4.48 7.35 -23.33
C ARG A 186 -3.57 6.55 -22.41
N PHE A 187 -2.26 6.79 -22.49
CA PHE A 187 -1.27 6.17 -21.60
C PHE A 187 -1.56 6.44 -20.13
N VAL A 188 -1.88 7.70 -19.80
CA VAL A 188 -2.15 8.08 -18.40
C VAL A 188 -3.45 7.45 -17.90
N ILE A 189 -4.49 7.40 -18.73
CA ILE A 189 -5.75 6.73 -18.40
C ILE A 189 -5.49 5.25 -18.09
N GLU A 190 -4.76 4.54 -18.96
CA GLU A 190 -4.45 3.12 -18.73
C GLU A 190 -3.61 2.87 -17.47
N VAL A 191 -2.63 3.74 -17.18
CA VAL A 191 -1.85 3.66 -15.94
C VAL A 191 -2.75 3.83 -14.72
N VAL A 192 -3.68 4.79 -14.75
CA VAL A 192 -4.61 5.05 -13.64
C VAL A 192 -5.58 3.89 -13.47
N ASP A 193 -6.16 3.38 -14.56
CA ASP A 193 -7.09 2.25 -14.53
C ASP A 193 -6.41 1.00 -13.95
N GLU A 194 -5.20 0.68 -14.41
CA GLU A 194 -4.42 -0.46 -13.92
C GLU A 194 -3.99 -0.28 -12.46
N LEU A 195 -3.62 0.93 -12.04
CA LEU A 195 -3.32 1.24 -10.64
C LEU A 195 -4.55 1.01 -9.73
N MET A 196 -5.73 1.43 -10.17
CA MET A 196 -6.98 1.21 -9.44
C MET A 196 -7.33 -0.29 -9.37
N GLU A 197 -7.12 -1.03 -10.47
CA GLU A 197 -7.28 -2.49 -10.51
C GLU A 197 -6.27 -3.21 -9.61
N GLU A 198 -5.02 -2.76 -9.53
CA GLU A 198 -4.03 -3.32 -8.59
C GLU A 198 -4.42 -3.08 -7.14
N ILE A 199 -4.98 -1.91 -6.81
CA ILE A 199 -5.48 -1.62 -5.45
C ILE A 199 -6.65 -2.55 -5.12
N GLN A 200 -7.59 -2.75 -6.05
CA GLN A 200 -8.69 -3.69 -5.92
C GLN A 200 -8.17 -5.12 -5.63
N ASN A 201 -7.29 -5.62 -6.49
CA ASN A 201 -6.67 -6.93 -6.35
C ASN A 201 -5.89 -7.06 -5.02
N GLY A 202 -5.24 -6.00 -4.59
CA GLY A 202 -4.54 -5.93 -3.31
C GLY A 202 -5.48 -6.01 -2.10
N CYS A 203 -6.70 -5.48 -2.21
CA CYS A 203 -7.73 -5.58 -1.19
C CYS A 203 -8.36 -6.98 -1.12
N GLU A 204 -8.48 -7.68 -2.26
CA GLU A 204 -8.98 -9.06 -2.36
C GLU A 204 -7.97 -10.09 -1.82
N ARG A 205 -6.68 -9.91 -2.10
CA ARG A 205 -5.63 -10.84 -1.67
C ARG A 205 -5.21 -10.66 -0.21
N GLU A 206 -5.23 -9.40 0.25
CA GLU A 206 -4.79 -8.97 1.58
C GLU A 206 -3.43 -9.55 2.05
N ASP A 207 -2.47 -9.73 1.13
CA ASP A 207 -1.15 -10.28 1.50
C ASP A 207 -0.35 -9.22 2.30
N PRO A 208 0.07 -9.49 3.54
CA PRO A 208 0.90 -8.55 4.30
C PRO A 208 2.27 -8.28 3.67
N ARG A 209 2.78 -9.14 2.79
CA ARG A 209 4.03 -8.92 2.03
C ARG A 209 3.94 -7.69 1.13
N GLU A 210 2.76 -7.46 0.57
CA GLU A 210 2.47 -6.38 -0.38
C GLU A 210 1.93 -5.13 0.32
N SER A 211 1.83 -5.13 1.65
CA SER A 211 1.30 -4.01 2.43
C SER A 211 2.02 -2.68 2.15
N SER A 212 3.35 -2.70 2.06
CA SER A 212 4.14 -1.50 1.74
C SER A 212 3.91 -0.98 0.32
N THR A 213 3.72 -1.87 -0.66
CA THR A 213 3.37 -1.50 -2.03
C THR A 213 1.97 -0.88 -2.07
N ARG A 214 0.99 -1.45 -1.36
CA ARG A 214 -0.37 -0.88 -1.26
C ARG A 214 -0.39 0.52 -0.65
N VAL A 215 0.39 0.74 0.41
CA VAL A 215 0.54 2.08 1.01
C VAL A 215 1.10 3.08 -0.01
N ARG A 216 2.03 2.68 -0.88
CA ARG A 216 2.56 3.53 -1.96
C ARG A 216 1.56 3.75 -3.08
N GLN A 217 0.80 2.74 -3.49
CA GLN A 217 -0.27 2.88 -4.48
C GLN A 217 -1.30 3.93 -4.03
N ILE A 218 -1.76 3.83 -2.77
CA ILE A 218 -2.70 4.80 -2.20
C ILE A 218 -2.09 6.20 -2.09
N LYS A 219 -0.81 6.30 -1.71
CA LYS A 219 -0.09 7.57 -1.70
C LYS A 219 -0.04 8.18 -3.11
N LEU A 220 0.29 7.39 -4.14
CA LEU A 220 0.32 7.85 -5.52
C LEU A 220 -1.05 8.34 -5.99
N ILE A 221 -2.15 7.64 -5.66
CA ILE A 221 -3.52 8.11 -5.96
C ILE A 221 -3.79 9.48 -5.34
N GLY A 222 -3.42 9.68 -4.07
CA GLY A 222 -3.56 10.97 -3.40
C GLY A 222 -2.78 12.09 -4.11
N GLU A 223 -1.56 11.81 -4.57
CA GLU A 223 -0.77 12.76 -5.35
C GLU A 223 -1.38 13.01 -6.75
N LEU A 224 -1.93 11.99 -7.42
CA LEU A 224 -2.59 12.12 -8.71
C LEU A 224 -3.82 13.05 -8.66
N TYR A 225 -4.53 13.07 -7.53
CA TYR A 225 -5.58 14.06 -7.28
C TYR A 225 -5.01 15.48 -7.15
N ILE A 226 -3.94 15.67 -6.37
CA ILE A 226 -3.30 16.99 -6.20
C ILE A 226 -2.81 17.56 -7.54
N TYR A 227 -2.26 16.71 -8.41
CA TYR A 227 -1.79 17.08 -9.74
C TYR A 227 -2.90 17.12 -10.81
N CYS A 228 -4.17 17.09 -10.40
CA CYS A 228 -5.37 17.19 -11.24
C CYS A 228 -5.46 16.11 -12.34
N VAL A 229 -4.90 14.93 -12.10
CA VAL A 229 -5.09 13.75 -12.96
C VAL A 229 -6.40 13.05 -12.61
N LEU A 230 -6.74 13.01 -11.31
CA LEU A 230 -7.98 12.44 -10.79
C LEU A 230 -8.92 13.54 -10.31
N ASP A 231 -10.23 13.26 -10.36
CA ASP A 231 -11.26 14.11 -9.78
C ASP A 231 -11.61 13.69 -8.34
N SER A 232 -12.31 14.57 -7.63
CA SER A 232 -12.73 14.28 -6.25
C SER A 232 -13.71 13.12 -6.17
N ALA A 233 -14.56 12.94 -7.18
CA ALA A 233 -15.51 11.83 -7.25
C ALA A 233 -14.77 10.48 -7.19
N THR A 234 -13.72 10.29 -7.99
CA THR A 234 -12.92 9.05 -7.98
C THR A 234 -12.26 8.82 -6.62
N ILE A 235 -11.79 9.87 -5.94
CA ILE A 235 -11.18 9.73 -4.61
C ILE A 235 -12.21 9.33 -3.55
N PHE A 236 -13.41 9.91 -3.57
CA PHE A 236 -14.48 9.51 -2.67
C PHE A 236 -14.98 8.09 -2.97
N ASP A 237 -15.10 7.73 -4.25
CA ASP A 237 -15.44 6.36 -4.66
C ASP A 237 -14.42 5.36 -4.10
N LEU A 238 -13.12 5.65 -4.19
CA LEU A 238 -12.08 4.83 -3.60
C LEU A 238 -12.15 4.78 -2.06
N LEU A 239 -12.42 5.90 -1.39
CA LEU A 239 -12.57 5.93 0.08
C LEU A 239 -13.75 5.05 0.53
N TYR A 240 -14.91 5.19 -0.10
CA TYR A 240 -16.08 4.36 0.20
C TYR A 240 -15.84 2.90 -0.16
N HIS A 241 -15.12 2.66 -1.25
CA HIS A 241 -14.72 1.32 -1.66
C HIS A 241 -13.83 0.64 -0.61
N LEU A 242 -12.82 1.33 -0.08
CA LEU A 242 -11.92 0.81 0.96
C LEU A 242 -12.66 0.56 2.29
N ILE A 243 -13.63 1.40 2.64
CA ILE A 243 -14.41 1.28 3.88
C ILE A 243 -15.49 0.18 3.76
N GLY A 244 -16.14 0.06 2.61
CA GLY A 244 -17.25 -0.86 2.37
C GLY A 244 -16.85 -2.20 1.76
N PHE A 245 -15.55 -2.52 1.70
CA PHE A 245 -15.03 -3.68 0.99
C PHE A 245 -15.59 -5.00 1.56
N GLY A 246 -16.23 -5.80 0.71
CA GLY A 246 -16.80 -7.11 1.05
C GLY A 246 -18.05 -7.10 1.96
N GLY A 247 -18.54 -5.93 2.36
CA GLY A 247 -19.86 -5.80 2.98
C GLY A 247 -21.01 -5.99 1.97
N ALA A 248 -22.23 -6.22 2.45
CA ALA A 248 -23.43 -6.36 1.59
C ALA A 248 -23.66 -5.14 0.67
N THR A 249 -23.07 -3.99 0.99
CA THR A 249 -23.11 -2.77 0.18
C THR A 249 -21.89 -2.49 -0.67
N PHE A 250 -20.95 -3.42 -0.79
CA PHE A 250 -19.84 -3.31 -1.74
C PHE A 250 -20.33 -2.90 -3.15
N PHE A 251 -21.46 -3.46 -3.58
CA PHE A 251 -22.09 -3.14 -4.86
C PHE A 251 -23.01 -1.90 -4.82
N ALA A 252 -23.44 -1.47 -3.63
CA ALA A 252 -24.36 -0.34 -3.45
C ALA A 252 -23.65 0.98 -3.11
N ALA A 253 -22.37 0.92 -2.71
CA ALA A 253 -21.54 2.06 -2.34
C ALA A 253 -20.40 2.33 -3.36
N SER A 254 -20.45 1.68 -4.53
CA SER A 254 -19.44 1.82 -5.60
C SER A 254 -19.34 3.23 -6.18
N THR A 255 -20.28 4.11 -5.85
CA THR A 255 -20.26 5.51 -6.24
C THR A 255 -20.67 6.34 -5.02
N ALA A 256 -19.99 7.46 -4.81
CA ALA A 256 -20.16 8.35 -3.67
C ALA A 256 -21.61 8.82 -3.52
N ASP A 257 -22.30 9.06 -4.65
CA ASP A 257 -23.74 9.37 -4.68
C ASP A 257 -24.61 8.26 -4.08
N THR A 258 -24.27 7.01 -4.39
CA THR A 258 -25.01 5.84 -3.93
C THR A 258 -24.73 5.59 -2.46
N ALA A 259 -23.48 5.71 -2.03
CA ALA A 259 -23.09 5.66 -0.62
C ALA A 259 -23.79 6.77 0.19
N ALA A 260 -23.79 8.01 -0.30
CA ALA A 260 -24.43 9.16 0.33
C ALA A 260 -25.94 8.96 0.48
N ARG A 261 -26.66 8.50 -0.56
CA ARG A 261 -28.09 8.18 -0.47
C ARG A 261 -28.38 7.05 0.51
N THR A 262 -27.48 6.07 0.62
CA THR A 262 -27.64 4.95 1.55
C THR A 262 -27.43 5.42 2.99
N LEU A 263 -26.43 6.28 3.22
CA LEU A 263 -26.19 6.95 4.50
C LEU A 263 -27.36 7.86 4.88
N GLU A 264 -27.90 8.65 3.95
CA GLU A 264 -29.06 9.51 4.18
C GLU A 264 -30.31 8.69 4.58
N LYS A 265 -30.57 7.58 3.88
CA LYS A 265 -31.63 6.62 4.26
C LYS A 265 -31.41 6.02 5.66
N CYS A 266 -30.16 5.81 6.08
CA CYS A 266 -29.84 5.34 7.42
C CYS A 266 -29.97 6.45 8.48
N GLN A 267 -29.59 7.69 8.17
CA GLN A 267 -29.80 8.86 9.04
C GLN A 267 -31.29 9.12 9.28
N ILE A 268 -32.15 8.82 8.31
CA ILE A 268 -33.61 8.87 8.51
C ILE A 268 -34.08 7.77 9.48
N ALA A 269 -33.37 6.64 9.59
CA ALA A 269 -33.67 5.58 10.55
C ALA A 269 -33.13 5.88 11.97
N THR A 270 -32.00 6.58 12.09
CA THR A 270 -31.45 7.08 13.35
C THR A 270 -31.79 8.57 13.51
N GLY A 271 -33.01 8.88 13.95
CA GLY A 271 -33.57 10.24 13.93
C GLY A 271 -32.63 11.35 14.43
N GLY A 272 -32.38 12.33 13.56
CA GLY A 272 -31.91 13.68 13.90
C GLY A 272 -30.61 14.12 13.22
N PRO A 273 -30.52 15.36 12.71
CA PRO A 273 -29.29 15.90 12.10
C PRO A 273 -28.19 16.09 13.16
N MET A 274 -26.93 15.88 12.78
CA MET A 274 -25.77 16.18 13.64
C MET A 274 -25.81 17.64 14.09
N GLY A 275 -26.14 17.86 15.37
CA GLY A 275 -25.99 19.15 16.03
C GLY A 275 -24.50 19.50 16.07
N ALA A 276 -24.20 20.74 15.70
CA ALA A 276 -22.89 21.37 15.87
C ALA A 276 -22.37 21.12 17.29
N ILE A 277 -21.06 20.93 17.41
CA ILE A 277 -20.34 20.89 18.68
C ILE A 277 -20.61 22.22 19.39
N ALA A 278 -21.56 22.23 20.33
CA ALA A 278 -21.79 23.35 21.22
C ALA A 278 -20.90 23.14 22.45
N GLU A 279 -20.05 24.13 22.71
CA GLU A 279 -19.24 24.21 23.93
C GLU A 279 -20.16 24.16 25.16
N GLU A 280 -19.85 23.27 26.10
CA GLU A 280 -20.58 23.11 27.36
C GLU A 280 -20.17 24.23 28.32
N ASP A 281 -21.07 25.20 28.54
CA ASP A 281 -21.01 26.10 29.70
C ASP A 281 -21.73 25.43 30.89
N GLU A 282 -21.00 25.32 32.01
CA GLU A 282 -21.46 24.81 33.29
C GLU A 282 -22.53 25.72 33.92
N GLU A 283 -23.74 25.22 34.16
CA GLU A 283 -24.61 25.75 35.22
C GLU A 283 -25.27 24.60 36.01
N GLU A 284 -25.06 24.66 37.32
CA GLU A 284 -25.60 23.77 38.35
C GLU A 284 -27.12 23.94 38.50
N GLY A 285 -27.84 22.81 38.60
CA GLY A 285 -29.24 22.77 38.98
C GLY A 285 -29.63 21.38 39.48
N GLU A 286 -29.85 21.28 40.80
CA GLU A 286 -30.36 20.12 41.52
C GLU A 286 -31.83 19.84 41.12
N ASP A 287 -32.20 18.58 40.86
CA ASP A 287 -33.25 17.85 41.60
C ASP A 287 -33.76 16.57 40.89
N GLU A 288 -33.78 15.49 41.69
CA GLU A 288 -34.75 14.38 41.78
C GLU A 288 -34.83 13.27 40.69
N ASP A 289 -34.18 12.15 41.02
CA ASP A 289 -34.63 10.75 40.97
C ASP A 289 -35.73 10.32 39.97
N GLU A 290 -35.32 9.66 38.88
CA GLU A 290 -36.13 8.60 38.27
C GLU A 290 -35.24 7.44 37.78
N ASP A 291 -35.51 6.25 38.32
CA ASP A 291 -34.86 4.98 38.02
C ASP A 291 -34.97 4.63 36.52
N GLY A 292 -33.87 4.80 35.79
CA GLY A 292 -33.70 4.31 34.44
C GLY A 292 -32.22 4.17 34.15
N SER A 293 -31.65 2.98 34.37
CA SER A 293 -30.27 2.67 34.04
C SER A 293 -30.06 2.55 32.53
N ASP A 294 -30.28 3.64 31.79
CA ASP A 294 -29.70 3.81 30.46
C ASP A 294 -28.35 4.49 30.65
N SER A 295 -27.36 3.64 30.91
CA SER A 295 -25.95 4.01 30.77
C SER A 295 -25.78 4.72 29.43
N LEU A 296 -25.47 6.02 29.48
CA LEU A 296 -24.84 6.78 28.41
C LEU A 296 -23.51 6.10 28.01
N THR A 297 -23.59 4.94 27.35
CA THR A 297 -22.55 4.55 26.41
C THR A 297 -22.72 5.51 25.27
N SER A 298 -21.90 6.57 25.28
CA SER A 298 -21.37 7.24 24.10
C SER A 298 -21.87 6.56 22.83
N LYS A 299 -22.87 7.17 22.16
CA LYS A 299 -23.28 6.80 20.80
C LYS A 299 -22.06 7.01 19.92
N ALA A 300 -21.15 6.03 19.96
CA ALA A 300 -20.05 5.93 19.07
C ALA A 300 -20.65 6.02 17.68
N LEU A 301 -19.95 6.71 16.78
CA LEU A 301 -20.21 6.77 15.35
C LEU A 301 -20.11 5.34 14.79
N LEU A 302 -21.07 4.48 15.14
CA LEU A 302 -21.20 3.15 14.62
C LEU A 302 -21.68 3.35 13.19
N LEU A 303 -20.79 3.13 12.22
CA LEU A 303 -21.22 2.95 10.85
C LEU A 303 -22.36 1.93 10.86
N PRO A 304 -23.44 2.15 10.08
CA PRO A 304 -24.54 1.20 9.98
C PRO A 304 -23.99 -0.22 9.73
N ASP A 305 -24.64 -1.27 10.26
CA ASP A 305 -24.27 -2.70 10.08
C ASP A 305 -24.04 -3.09 8.60
N VAL A 306 -24.60 -2.28 7.71
CA VAL A 306 -24.43 -2.22 6.26
C VAL A 306 -22.94 -2.16 5.82
N PHE A 307 -22.10 -1.41 6.54
CA PHE A 307 -20.66 -1.25 6.26
C PHE A 307 -19.77 -2.17 7.09
N ARG A 308 -20.34 -2.95 8.01
CA ARG A 308 -19.58 -3.81 8.91
C ARG A 308 -20.28 -5.14 9.05
N ASP A 309 -19.92 -6.09 8.18
CA ASP A 309 -20.25 -7.49 8.40
C ASP A 309 -19.07 -8.17 9.13
N PRO A 310 -19.14 -8.38 10.45
CA PRO A 310 -18.10 -9.10 11.21
C PRO A 310 -17.96 -10.58 10.80
N SER A 311 -18.83 -11.07 9.91
CA SER A 311 -18.84 -12.42 9.34
C SER A 311 -18.18 -12.49 7.96
N ASN A 312 -17.71 -11.37 7.43
CA ASN A 312 -17.06 -11.33 6.13
C ASN A 312 -15.74 -12.12 6.16
N ILE A 313 -15.62 -13.11 5.29
CA ILE A 313 -14.43 -13.98 5.18
C ILE A 313 -13.19 -13.14 4.80
N ASP A 314 -13.40 -12.04 4.09
CA ASP A 314 -12.35 -11.15 3.57
C ASP A 314 -12.02 -9.99 4.54
N GLU A 315 -12.60 -9.96 5.75
CA GLU A 315 -12.26 -8.95 6.75
C GLU A 315 -12.19 -9.60 8.14
N SER A 316 -11.00 -10.11 8.47
CA SER A 316 -10.72 -10.60 9.82
C SER A 316 -10.93 -9.46 10.82
N PRO A 317 -11.57 -9.70 11.99
CA PRO A 317 -11.83 -8.66 13.00
C PRO A 317 -10.56 -8.02 13.58
N TYR A 318 -9.38 -8.54 13.24
CA TYR A 318 -8.06 -8.02 13.64
C TYR A 318 -7.33 -7.27 12.52
N SER A 319 -7.87 -7.20 11.31
CA SER A 319 -7.25 -6.45 10.21
C SER A 319 -7.70 -4.99 10.22
N PHE A 320 -6.78 -4.10 10.58
CA PHE A 320 -6.97 -2.64 10.50
C PHE A 320 -6.23 -2.02 9.31
N PHE A 321 -5.77 -2.85 8.37
CA PHE A 321 -4.93 -2.38 7.28
C PHE A 321 -5.69 -1.43 6.33
N ARG A 322 -6.98 -1.69 6.05
CA ARG A 322 -7.81 -0.78 5.23
C ARG A 322 -8.00 0.58 5.88
N ALA A 323 -8.22 0.63 7.20
CA ALA A 323 -8.26 1.90 7.94
C ALA A 323 -6.93 2.66 7.80
N THR A 324 -5.81 1.94 7.78
CA THR A 324 -4.49 2.54 7.52
C THR A 324 -4.41 3.11 6.10
N LEU A 325 -4.93 2.42 5.09
CA LEU A 325 -4.99 2.94 3.72
C LEU A 325 -5.86 4.21 3.63
N VAL A 326 -7.05 4.20 4.22
CA VAL A 326 -7.95 5.37 4.28
C VAL A 326 -7.25 6.57 4.93
N CYS A 327 -6.62 6.37 6.09
CA CYS A 327 -5.86 7.43 6.76
C CYS A 327 -4.70 7.95 5.91
N ASN A 328 -4.00 7.08 5.18
CA ASN A 328 -2.93 7.50 4.27
C ASN A 328 -3.45 8.35 3.11
N LEU A 329 -4.59 7.97 2.52
CA LEU A 329 -5.21 8.72 1.43
C LEU A 329 -5.66 10.11 1.92
N LEU A 330 -6.36 10.17 3.06
CA LEU A 330 -6.79 11.43 3.67
C LEU A 330 -5.62 12.30 4.11
N SER A 331 -4.52 11.72 4.60
CA SER A 331 -3.30 12.47 4.92
C SER A 331 -2.68 13.11 3.67
N ALA A 332 -2.72 12.41 2.52
CA ALA A 332 -2.18 12.93 1.27
C ALA A 332 -3.04 14.05 0.68
N CYS A 333 -4.34 13.79 0.46
CA CYS A 333 -5.22 14.69 -0.31
C CYS A 333 -6.31 15.41 0.49
N GLY A 334 -6.56 14.99 1.74
CA GLY A 334 -7.60 15.54 2.60
C GLY A 334 -7.56 17.07 2.82
N PRO A 335 -6.39 17.72 2.93
CA PRO A 335 -6.31 19.17 3.06
C PRO A 335 -6.92 19.96 1.89
N TYR A 336 -7.18 19.31 0.74
CA TYR A 336 -7.65 19.94 -0.49
C TYR A 336 -9.15 19.74 -0.76
N PHE A 337 -9.90 19.07 0.13
CA PHE A 337 -11.35 18.81 -0.03
C PHE A 337 -12.27 19.96 0.40
N TYR A 338 -11.75 21.19 0.54
CA TYR A 338 -12.51 22.35 1.02
C TYR A 338 -13.51 22.93 0.03
#